data_AF-A0A353NYL9-F1
#
_entry.id   AF-A0A353NYL9-F1
#
_cell.length_a   1.000
_cell.length_b   1.000
_cell.length_c   1.000
_cell.angle_alpha   90.00
_cell.angle_beta   90.00
_cell.angle_gamma   90.00
#
_symmetry.space_group_name_H-M   'P 1'
#
loop_
_entity.id
_entity.type
_entity.pdbx_description
1 polymer ?
#
loop_
_entity_poly.entity_id
_entity_poly.type
_entity_poly.pdbx_seq_one_letter_code
_entity_poly.pdbx_strand_id
1 'polypeptide(L)'
;MDAATIKKLYIALPTITKWIEDLLLQHQNDAVKVSRLGFQKLTKYFPSGLLEETKTVKISKIPFPPVEQIGISELSEMSKMQIDGITYKNTFFIREVQPEYIFFHELIHIVQWKTLGVNNFLLAYGAGILQFGYRNSPLEQMAYNLQERFMQNRVPLNLIEQIQKQTENIWLQIAPIADNPANQSSSGNGF
;
A
#
# COMPACT_ATOMS: atom_id res chain seq x y z
N MET A 1 -5.84 -9.60 15.81
CA MET A 1 -4.58 -8.89 16.12
C MET A 1 -4.69 -8.35 17.53
N ASP A 2 -3.66 -8.47 18.35
CA ASP A 2 -3.73 -7.94 19.72
C ASP A 2 -3.61 -6.40 19.74
N ALA A 3 -4.13 -5.83 20.82
CA ALA A 3 -4.11 -4.40 21.09
C ALA A 3 -2.70 -3.79 21.14
N ALA A 4 -1.71 -4.56 21.60
CA ALA A 4 -0.35 -4.08 21.78
C ALA A 4 0.32 -3.81 20.42
N THR A 5 0.11 -4.71 19.46
CA THR A 5 0.63 -4.62 18.09
C THR A 5 0.05 -3.40 17.37
N ILE A 6 -1.25 -3.15 17.53
CA ILE A 6 -1.91 -1.99 16.93
C ILE A 6 -1.38 -0.69 17.54
N LYS A 7 -1.23 -0.65 18.86
CA LYS A 7 -0.64 0.50 19.54
C LYS A 7 0.77 0.81 19.01
N LYS A 8 1.60 -0.20 18.73
CA LYS A 8 2.91 -0.01 18.11
C LYS A 8 2.81 0.65 16.72
N LEU A 9 1.88 0.21 15.88
CA LEU A 9 1.65 0.83 14.56
C LEU A 9 1.29 2.31 14.70
N TYR A 10 0.37 2.67 15.60
CA TYR A 10 0.00 4.06 15.84
C TYR A 10 1.17 4.92 16.32
N ILE A 11 1.96 4.42 17.26
CA ILE A 11 3.15 5.11 17.78
C ILE A 11 4.18 5.34 16.66
N ALA A 12 4.30 4.39 15.73
CA ALA A 12 5.23 4.46 14.61
C ALA A 12 4.80 5.43 13.49
N LEU A 13 3.51 5.78 13.39
CA LEU A 13 2.96 6.56 12.28
C LEU A 13 3.71 7.87 11.98
N PRO A 14 4.02 8.74 12.96
CA PRO A 14 4.72 9.99 12.68
C PRO A 14 6.10 9.75 12.07
N THR A 15 6.84 8.78 12.60
CA THR A 15 8.19 8.43 12.13
C THR A 15 8.17 7.83 10.73
N ILE A 16 7.23 6.91 10.45
CA ILE A 16 7.07 6.33 9.11
C ILE A 16 6.65 7.40 8.11
N THR A 17 5.72 8.27 8.49
CA THR A 17 5.24 9.36 7.62
C THR A 17 6.39 10.30 7.26
N LYS A 18 7.20 10.70 8.23
CA LYS A 18 8.37 11.53 7.99
C LYS A 18 9.40 10.84 7.09
N TRP A 19 9.64 9.54 7.32
CA TRP A 19 10.54 8.75 6.47
C TRP A 19 10.04 8.67 5.02
N ILE A 20 8.72 8.51 4.80
CA ILE A 20 8.12 8.55 3.46
C ILE A 20 8.35 9.92 2.82
N GLU A 21 8.11 11.01 3.54
CA GLU A 21 8.30 12.37 3.02
C GLU A 21 9.75 12.63 2.61
N ASP A 22 10.71 12.20 3.43
CA ASP A 22 12.13 12.32 3.13
C ASP A 22 12.54 11.47 1.92
N LEU A 23 12.05 10.23 1.84
CA LEU A 23 12.30 9.34 0.71
C LEU A 23 11.79 9.97 -0.61
N LEU A 24 10.57 10.51 -0.59
CA LEU A 24 9.96 11.15 -1.76
C LEU A 24 10.71 12.42 -2.17
N LEU A 25 11.15 13.22 -1.20
CA LEU A 25 11.94 14.42 -1.46
C LEU A 25 13.30 14.07 -2.06
N GLN A 26 13.97 13.04 -1.52
CA GLN A 26 15.27 12.58 -2.01
C GLN A 26 15.22 12.16 -3.49
N HIS A 27 14.13 11.53 -3.92
CA HIS A 27 13.98 11.01 -5.29
C HIS A 27 13.17 11.91 -6.22
N GLN A 28 12.88 13.15 -5.82
CA GLN A 28 11.99 14.03 -6.60
C GLN A 28 12.50 14.32 -8.02
N ASN A 29 13.83 14.32 -8.20
CA ASN A 29 14.50 14.61 -9.47
C ASN A 29 14.56 13.38 -10.39
N ASP A 30 14.53 12.17 -9.81
CA ASP A 30 14.55 10.90 -10.55
C ASP A 30 13.14 10.43 -10.93
N ALA A 31 12.12 11.04 -10.32
CA ALA A 31 10.73 10.64 -10.47
C ALA A 31 10.16 11.04 -11.84
N VAL A 32 9.63 10.06 -12.57
CA VAL A 32 9.01 10.24 -13.89
C VAL A 32 7.50 10.07 -13.76
N LYS A 33 6.72 10.96 -14.38
CA LYS A 33 5.25 10.83 -14.42
C LYS A 33 4.84 9.60 -15.22
N VAL A 34 3.86 8.85 -14.72
CA VAL A 34 3.39 7.62 -15.38
C VAL A 34 2.77 7.92 -16.76
N SER A 35 2.11 9.06 -16.90
CA SER A 35 1.60 9.55 -18.19
C SER A 35 2.64 9.65 -19.30
N ARG A 36 3.93 9.82 -18.95
CA ARG A 36 5.04 9.95 -19.91
C ARG A 36 5.64 8.61 -20.36
N LEU A 37 5.18 7.49 -19.78
CA LEU A 37 5.73 6.16 -20.08
C LEU A 37 5.13 5.50 -21.33
N GLY A 38 4.05 6.06 -21.89
CA GLY A 38 3.48 5.58 -23.16
C GLY A 38 2.68 4.27 -23.07
N PHE A 39 2.29 3.86 -21.87
CA PHE A 39 1.52 2.64 -21.62
C PHE A 39 0.06 2.74 -22.08
N GLN A 40 -0.21 2.33 -23.33
CA GLN A 40 -1.54 2.44 -23.95
C GLN A 40 -2.62 1.60 -23.27
N LYS A 41 -2.27 0.52 -22.56
CA LYS A 41 -3.28 -0.32 -21.90
C LYS A 41 -3.70 0.29 -20.57
N LEU A 42 -2.78 0.90 -19.83
CA LEU A 42 -3.11 1.65 -18.61
C LEU A 42 -4.08 2.81 -18.87
N THR A 43 -3.92 3.55 -19.98
CA THR A 43 -4.79 4.69 -20.30
C THR A 43 -6.25 4.31 -20.57
N LYS A 44 -6.54 3.02 -20.81
CA LYS A 44 -7.92 2.52 -20.95
C LYS A 44 -8.65 2.37 -19.62
N TYR A 45 -7.91 2.24 -18.52
CA TYR A 45 -8.47 1.89 -17.21
C TYR A 45 -8.29 2.99 -16.16
N PHE A 46 -7.25 3.82 -16.31
CA PHE A 46 -6.95 4.90 -15.37
C PHE A 46 -7.17 6.28 -16.01
N PRO A 47 -7.82 7.21 -15.30
CA PRO A 47 -7.98 8.58 -15.80
C PRO A 47 -6.63 9.26 -16.06
N SER A 48 -6.56 10.09 -17.10
CA SER A 48 -5.34 10.82 -17.46
C SER A 48 -4.79 11.67 -16.31
N GLY A 49 -5.66 12.33 -15.53
CA GLY A 49 -5.26 13.10 -14.34
C GLY A 49 -4.55 12.24 -13.28
N LEU A 50 -5.01 11.01 -13.05
CA LEU A 50 -4.34 10.09 -12.12
C LEU A 50 -2.93 9.74 -12.62
N LEU A 51 -2.79 9.42 -13.91
CA LEU A 51 -1.51 9.08 -14.52
C LEU A 51 -0.52 10.26 -14.54
N GLU A 52 -1.03 11.50 -14.63
CA GLU A 52 -0.23 12.73 -14.64
C GLU A 52 0.24 13.15 -13.23
N GLU A 53 -0.55 12.85 -12.20
CA GLU A 53 -0.21 13.07 -10.78
C GLU A 53 0.71 11.98 -10.21
N THR A 54 0.62 10.77 -10.78
CA THR A 54 1.39 9.61 -10.32
C THR A 54 2.80 9.63 -10.87
N LYS A 55 3.77 9.34 -10.00
CA LYS A 55 5.17 9.23 -10.36
C LYS A 55 5.68 7.80 -10.16
N THR A 56 6.68 7.43 -10.94
CA THR A 56 7.48 6.23 -10.74
C THR A 56 8.94 6.59 -10.59
N VAL A 57 9.66 5.84 -9.75
CA VAL A 57 11.11 5.91 -9.60
C VAL A 57 11.67 4.52 -9.84
N LYS A 58 12.64 4.39 -10.74
CA LYS A 58 13.39 3.14 -10.92
C LYS A 58 14.50 3.06 -9.89
N ILE A 59 14.63 1.92 -9.22
CA ILE A 59 15.63 1.70 -8.18
C ILE A 59 16.15 0.27 -8.19
N SER A 60 17.39 0.06 -7.76
CA SER A 60 17.99 -1.28 -7.66
C SER A 60 17.51 -2.06 -6.44
N LYS A 61 17.21 -1.35 -5.34
CA LYS A 61 16.70 -1.91 -4.09
C LYS A 61 15.43 -1.18 -3.67
N ILE A 62 14.35 -1.93 -3.47
CA ILE A 62 13.08 -1.36 -3.02
C ILE A 62 13.26 -0.76 -1.61
N PRO A 63 12.93 0.53 -1.42
CA PRO A 63 13.04 1.16 -0.12
C PRO A 63 11.95 0.65 0.83
N PHE A 64 12.30 0.50 2.10
CA PHE A 64 11.38 0.10 3.16
C PHE A 64 11.74 0.83 4.46
N PRO A 65 10.78 1.26 5.28
CA PRO A 65 11.08 1.95 6.53
C PRO A 65 11.92 1.06 7.46
N PRO A 66 12.79 1.63 8.31
CA PRO A 66 13.61 0.87 9.26
C PRO A 66 12.75 0.38 10.44
N VAL A 67 11.88 -0.59 10.19
CA VAL A 67 10.83 -1.05 11.10
C VAL A 67 11.36 -1.58 12.45
N GLU A 68 12.55 -2.16 12.46
CA GLU A 68 13.21 -2.60 13.69
C GLU A 68 13.57 -1.42 14.60
N GLN A 69 14.01 -0.30 14.03
CA GLN A 69 14.41 0.90 14.77
C GLN A 69 13.19 1.69 15.27
N ILE A 70 12.05 1.56 14.60
CA ILE A 70 10.81 2.29 14.89
C ILE A 70 9.89 1.50 15.84
N GLY A 71 10.26 0.27 16.23
CA GLY A 71 9.53 -0.53 17.22
C GLY A 71 8.38 -1.36 16.66
N ILE A 72 8.41 -1.65 15.35
CA ILE A 72 7.47 -2.52 14.63
C ILE A 72 8.22 -3.66 13.92
N SER A 73 9.17 -4.27 14.63
CA SER A 73 10.07 -5.33 14.13
C SER A 73 9.35 -6.55 13.56
N GLU A 74 8.08 -6.75 13.90
CA GLU A 74 7.22 -7.80 13.36
C GLU A 74 7.03 -7.67 11.83
N LEU A 75 7.26 -6.47 11.27
CA LEU A 75 7.24 -6.22 9.83
C LEU A 75 8.63 -6.39 9.16
N SER A 76 9.67 -6.77 9.91
CA SER A 76 11.06 -6.89 9.40
C SER A 76 11.20 -7.84 8.21
N GLU A 77 10.42 -8.93 8.19
CA GLU A 77 10.45 -9.90 7.10
C GLU A 77 10.08 -9.26 5.75
N MET A 78 9.24 -8.21 5.73
CA MET A 78 8.95 -7.47 4.51
C MET A 78 10.18 -6.83 3.88
N SER A 79 11.10 -6.31 4.70
CA SER A 79 12.33 -5.68 4.21
C SER A 79 13.26 -6.64 3.47
N LYS A 80 13.07 -7.96 3.70
CA LYS A 80 13.85 -9.05 3.10
C LYS A 80 13.17 -9.64 1.87
N MET A 81 11.89 -9.32 1.64
CA MET A 81 11.13 -9.85 0.51
C MET A 81 11.64 -9.24 -0.80
N GLN A 82 11.75 -10.09 -1.82
CA GLN A 82 12.01 -9.63 -3.18
C GLN A 82 10.68 -9.25 -3.83
N ILE A 83 10.28 -7.99 -3.68
CA ILE A 83 9.13 -7.40 -4.37
C ILE A 83 9.59 -6.56 -5.57
N ASP A 84 8.73 -6.46 -6.58
CA ASP A 84 9.02 -5.74 -7.82
C ASP A 84 8.68 -4.25 -7.77
N GLY A 85 7.84 -3.85 -6.82
CA GLY A 85 7.48 -2.47 -6.57
C GLY A 85 6.94 -2.22 -5.17
N ILE A 86 6.87 -0.95 -4.79
CA ILE A 86 6.17 -0.47 -3.59
C ILE A 86 5.67 0.95 -3.83
N THR A 87 4.46 1.25 -3.33
CA THR A 87 3.84 2.56 -3.47
C THR A 87 3.84 3.34 -2.16
N TYR A 88 4.24 4.62 -2.23
CA TYR A 88 4.12 5.60 -1.17
C TYR A 88 3.43 6.88 -1.67
N LYS A 89 2.24 7.17 -1.14
CA LYS A 89 1.41 8.32 -1.54
C LYS A 89 1.09 8.29 -3.04
N ASN A 90 1.65 9.23 -3.82
CA ASN A 90 1.45 9.34 -5.25
C ASN A 90 2.68 8.86 -6.08
N THR A 91 3.65 8.21 -5.43
CA THR A 91 4.88 7.76 -6.09
C THR A 91 5.12 6.29 -5.77
N PHE A 92 5.45 5.51 -6.78
CA PHE A 92 5.87 4.12 -6.56
C PHE A 92 7.28 3.87 -7.07
N PHE A 93 7.99 3.02 -6.34
CA PHE A 93 9.35 2.60 -6.65
C PHE A 93 9.27 1.22 -7.28
N ILE A 94 9.97 1.01 -8.40
CA ILE A 94 10.01 -0.28 -9.10
C ILE A 94 11.45 -0.72 -9.37
N ARG A 95 11.67 -2.03 -9.41
CA ARG A 95 12.95 -2.59 -9.82
C ARG A 95 13.11 -2.48 -11.34
N GLU A 96 14.13 -1.79 -11.84
CA GLU A 96 14.55 -1.78 -13.26
C GLU A 96 13.40 -1.93 -14.30
N VAL A 97 13.57 -2.79 -15.30
CA VAL A 97 12.58 -3.04 -16.36
C VAL A 97 11.49 -3.95 -15.82
N GLN A 98 10.29 -3.40 -15.61
CA GLN A 98 9.10 -4.15 -15.24
C GLN A 98 8.08 -4.19 -16.38
N PRO A 99 7.29 -5.27 -16.46
CA PRO A 99 6.15 -5.32 -17.37
C PRO A 99 5.03 -4.38 -16.92
N GLU A 100 4.19 -3.95 -17.86
CA GLU A 100 3.10 -2.98 -17.63
C GLU A 100 2.11 -3.41 -16.52
N TYR A 101 1.96 -4.72 -16.27
CA TYR A 101 1.07 -5.20 -15.19
C TYR A 101 1.58 -4.86 -13.79
N ILE A 102 2.88 -4.68 -13.57
CA ILE A 102 3.42 -4.21 -12.29
C ILE A 102 3.04 -2.75 -12.07
N PHE A 103 3.13 -1.91 -13.11
CA PHE A 103 2.65 -0.53 -13.05
C PHE A 103 1.14 -0.47 -12.76
N PHE A 104 0.37 -1.39 -13.34
CA PHE A 104 -1.06 -1.52 -13.03
C PHE A 104 -1.28 -1.81 -11.54
N HIS A 105 -0.54 -2.78 -10.97
CA HIS A 105 -0.60 -3.14 -9.54
C HIS A 105 -0.30 -1.95 -8.64
N GLU A 106 0.81 -1.24 -8.89
CA GLU A 106 1.16 -0.06 -8.10
C GLU A 106 0.12 1.08 -8.25
N LEU A 107 -0.50 1.25 -9.42
CA LEU A 107 -1.59 2.21 -9.59
C LEU A 107 -2.84 1.85 -8.77
N ILE A 108 -3.09 0.57 -8.47
CA ILE A 108 -4.13 0.19 -7.50
C ILE A 108 -3.79 0.79 -6.13
N HIS A 109 -2.54 0.63 -5.68
CA HIS A 109 -2.10 1.20 -4.42
C HIS A 109 -2.17 2.73 -4.41
N ILE A 110 -1.90 3.42 -5.53
CA ILE A 110 -2.09 4.88 -5.62
C ILE A 110 -3.55 5.25 -5.30
N VAL A 111 -4.53 4.54 -5.87
CA VAL A 111 -5.95 4.79 -5.59
C VAL A 111 -6.26 4.48 -4.13
N GLN A 112 -5.72 3.39 -3.56
CA GLN A 112 -5.91 3.03 -2.15
C GLN A 112 -5.34 4.13 -1.21
N TRP A 113 -4.13 4.62 -1.47
CA TRP A 113 -3.51 5.73 -0.72
C TRP A 113 -4.35 7.01 -0.80
N LYS A 114 -4.84 7.37 -2.00
CA LYS A 114 -5.71 8.56 -2.16
C LYS A 114 -7.06 8.39 -1.42
N THR A 115 -7.58 7.16 -1.35
CA THR A 115 -8.86 6.86 -0.70
C THR A 115 -8.77 6.96 0.82
N LEU A 116 -7.74 6.37 1.43
CA LEU A 116 -7.61 6.33 2.88
C LEU A 116 -6.84 7.52 3.47
N GLY A 117 -6.01 8.18 2.66
CA GLY A 117 -5.00 9.10 3.18
C GLY A 117 -3.86 8.35 3.89
N VAL A 118 -2.88 9.11 4.37
CA VAL A 118 -1.59 8.53 4.80
C VAL A 118 -1.73 7.60 5.99
N ASN A 119 -2.34 8.06 7.09
CA ASN A 119 -2.40 7.32 8.33
C ASN A 119 -3.25 6.05 8.21
N ASN A 120 -4.46 6.16 7.64
CA ASN A 120 -5.37 5.03 7.54
C ASN A 120 -4.85 3.98 6.56
N PHE A 121 -4.18 4.38 5.46
CA PHE A 121 -3.51 3.41 4.59
C PHE A 121 -2.42 2.65 5.34
N LEU A 122 -1.52 3.36 6.04
CA LEU A 122 -0.42 2.72 6.78
C LEU A 122 -0.95 1.75 7.85
N LEU A 123 -1.99 2.14 8.58
CA LEU A 123 -2.65 1.28 9.55
C LEU A 123 -3.31 0.06 8.89
N ALA A 124 -4.10 0.26 7.83
CA ALA A 124 -4.78 -0.82 7.13
C ALA A 124 -3.80 -1.83 6.51
N TYR A 125 -2.75 -1.31 5.86
CA TYR A 125 -1.74 -2.11 5.19
C TYR A 125 -0.87 -2.86 6.21
N GLY A 126 -0.32 -2.16 7.21
CA GLY A 126 0.48 -2.77 8.27
C GLY A 126 -0.30 -3.81 9.06
N ALA A 127 -1.55 -3.52 9.43
CA ALA A 127 -2.41 -4.47 10.12
C ALA A 127 -2.75 -5.68 9.24
N GLY A 128 -3.05 -5.46 7.96
CA GLY A 128 -3.30 -6.53 7.00
C GLY A 128 -2.13 -7.51 6.89
N ILE A 129 -0.90 -7.00 6.82
CA ILE A 129 0.30 -7.84 6.76
C ILE A 129 0.53 -8.61 8.05
N LEU A 130 0.42 -7.95 9.21
CA LEU A 130 0.66 -8.61 10.49
C LEU A 130 -0.36 -9.71 10.78
N GLN A 131 -1.61 -9.56 10.30
CA GLN A 131 -2.66 -10.54 10.53
C GLN A 131 -2.71 -11.66 9.50
N PHE A 132 -2.44 -11.36 8.22
CA PHE A 132 -2.68 -12.30 7.12
C PHE A 132 -1.40 -12.66 6.34
N GLY A 133 -0.28 -11.99 6.63
CA GLY A 133 0.92 -12.02 5.81
C GLY A 133 0.79 -11.16 4.56
N TYR A 134 1.91 -10.88 3.88
CA TYR A 134 1.96 -9.97 2.74
C TYR A 134 0.97 -10.36 1.62
N ARG A 135 1.08 -11.60 1.10
CA ARG A 135 0.28 -12.08 -0.04
C ARG A 135 -1.22 -12.15 0.24
N ASN A 136 -1.61 -12.40 1.49
CA ASN A 136 -3.02 -12.47 1.87
C ASN A 136 -3.52 -11.20 2.56
N SER A 137 -2.71 -10.13 2.63
CA SER A 137 -3.19 -8.86 3.16
C SER A 137 -4.32 -8.33 2.25
N PRO A 138 -5.44 -7.81 2.80
CA PRO A 138 -6.61 -7.49 1.98
C PRO A 138 -6.35 -6.49 0.84
N LEU A 139 -5.50 -5.49 1.08
CA LEU A 139 -5.13 -4.49 0.06
C LEU A 139 -4.28 -5.11 -1.06
N GLU A 140 -3.37 -6.03 -0.73
CA GLU A 140 -2.57 -6.77 -1.73
C GLU A 140 -3.41 -7.78 -2.51
N GLN A 141 -4.31 -8.52 -1.84
CA GLN A 141 -5.20 -9.46 -2.52
C GLN A 141 -6.06 -8.76 -3.58
N MET A 142 -6.58 -7.58 -3.26
CA MET A 142 -7.29 -6.75 -4.22
C MET A 142 -6.40 -6.38 -5.42
N ALA A 143 -5.18 -5.89 -5.15
CA ALA A 143 -4.24 -5.49 -6.19
C ALA A 143 -3.84 -6.67 -7.10
N TYR A 144 -3.50 -7.83 -6.53
CA TYR A 144 -3.18 -9.04 -7.28
C TYR A 144 -4.37 -9.55 -8.11
N ASN A 145 -5.59 -9.56 -7.56
CA ASN A 145 -6.77 -10.00 -8.31
C ASN A 145 -7.03 -9.09 -9.52
N LEU A 146 -6.93 -7.77 -9.33
CA LEU A 146 -7.10 -6.80 -10.41
C LEU A 146 -5.95 -6.88 -11.42
N GLN A 147 -4.72 -7.13 -10.98
CA GLN A 147 -3.56 -7.38 -11.85
C GLN A 147 -3.80 -8.60 -12.75
N GLU A 148 -4.26 -9.73 -12.20
CA GLU A 148 -4.58 -10.93 -12.98
C GLU A 148 -5.67 -10.64 -14.04
N ARG A 149 -6.71 -9.89 -13.67
CA ARG A 149 -7.74 -9.43 -14.62
C ARG A 149 -7.16 -8.51 -15.68
N PHE A 150 -6.24 -7.62 -15.32
CA PHE A 150 -5.52 -6.78 -16.27
C PHE A 150 -4.74 -7.61 -17.27
N MET A 151 -4.00 -8.62 -16.82
CA MET A 151 -3.27 -9.54 -17.70
C MET A 151 -4.22 -10.27 -18.67
N GLN A 152 -5.44 -10.60 -18.23
CA GLN A 152 -6.45 -11.26 -19.05
C GLN A 152 -7.35 -10.32 -19.88
N ASN A 153 -7.15 -9.00 -19.83
CA ASN A 153 -8.03 -7.98 -20.45
C ASN A 153 -9.48 -8.03 -19.92
N ARG A 154 -9.67 -8.37 -18.64
CA ARG A 154 -10.98 -8.51 -17.96
C ARG A 154 -11.18 -7.49 -16.83
N VAL A 155 -10.53 -6.33 -16.92
CA VAL A 155 -10.66 -5.27 -15.92
C VAL A 155 -12.06 -4.65 -16.02
N PRO A 156 -12.75 -4.44 -14.90
CA PRO A 156 -14.07 -3.82 -14.90
C PRO A 156 -14.00 -2.35 -15.35
N LEU A 157 -15.06 -1.87 -16.02
CA LEU A 157 -15.12 -0.48 -16.51
C LEU A 157 -15.12 0.56 -15.38
N ASN A 158 -15.71 0.23 -14.22
CA ASN A 158 -15.74 1.11 -13.05
C ASN A 158 -14.59 0.80 -12.06
N LEU A 159 -13.39 0.50 -12.59
CA LEU A 159 -12.21 0.11 -11.81
C LEU A 159 -11.95 1.01 -10.60
N ILE A 160 -11.92 2.34 -10.80
CA ILE A 160 -11.59 3.30 -9.73
C ILE A 160 -12.61 3.23 -8.59
N GLU A 161 -13.90 3.25 -8.92
CA GLU A 161 -14.98 3.16 -7.93
C GLU A 161 -14.92 1.84 -7.16
N GLN A 162 -14.61 0.72 -7.84
CA GLN A 162 -14.46 -0.57 -7.19
C GLN A 162 -13.28 -0.59 -6.21
N ILE A 163 -12.13 -0.03 -6.60
CA ILE A 163 -10.97 0.05 -5.71
C ILE A 163 -11.33 0.90 -4.49
N GLN A 164 -11.90 2.08 -4.69
CA GLN A 164 -12.29 2.99 -3.60
C GLN A 164 -13.23 2.30 -2.61
N LYS A 165 -14.35 1.76 -3.10
CA LYS A 165 -15.36 1.10 -2.26
C LYS A 165 -14.79 -0.09 -1.50
N GLN A 166 -13.99 -0.95 -2.16
CA GLN A 166 -13.39 -2.08 -1.47
C GLN A 166 -12.33 -1.65 -0.44
N THR A 167 -11.58 -0.60 -0.74
CA THR A 167 -10.57 -0.03 0.17
C THR A 167 -11.22 0.53 1.43
N GLU A 168 -12.33 1.27 1.27
CA GLU A 168 -13.15 1.77 2.38
C GLU A 168 -13.72 0.61 3.22
N ASN A 169 -14.22 -0.44 2.57
CA ASN A 169 -14.73 -1.62 3.28
C ASN A 169 -13.63 -2.33 4.09
N ILE A 170 -12.41 -2.45 3.53
CA ILE A 170 -11.26 -3.00 4.27
C ILE A 170 -10.94 -2.11 5.48
N TRP A 171 -10.93 -0.80 5.30
CA TRP A 171 -10.72 0.13 6.41
C TRP A 171 -11.78 -0.01 7.50
N LEU A 172 -13.07 -0.12 7.15
CA LEU A 172 -14.15 -0.30 8.13
C LEU A 172 -14.02 -1.59 8.96
N GLN A 173 -13.34 -2.62 8.44
CA GLN A 173 -13.04 -3.84 9.18
C GLN A 173 -11.86 -3.68 10.14
N ILE A 174 -10.95 -2.75 9.85
CA ILE A 174 -9.71 -2.52 10.62
C ILE A 174 -9.88 -1.37 11.62
N ALA A 175 -10.61 -0.31 11.28
CA ALA A 175 -10.79 0.90 12.06
C ALA A 175 -11.24 0.65 13.52
N PRO A 176 -12.21 -0.25 13.80
CA PRO A 176 -12.62 -0.52 15.18
C PRO A 176 -11.49 -1.13 16.03
N ILE A 177 -10.60 -1.88 15.39
CA ILE A 177 -9.43 -2.49 16.03
C ILE A 177 -8.33 -1.44 16.22
N ALA A 178 -8.24 -0.51 15.27
CA ALA A 178 -7.28 0.58 15.24
C ALA A 178 -7.59 1.66 16.31
N ASP A 179 -8.85 2.07 16.44
CA ASP A 179 -9.27 3.18 17.32
C ASP A 179 -9.37 2.81 18.81
N ASN A 180 -9.30 1.52 19.18
CA ASN A 180 -9.48 1.11 20.58
C ASN A 180 -8.48 0.04 21.05
N PRO A 181 -7.21 0.41 21.34
CA PRO A 181 -6.20 -0.52 21.86
C PRO A 181 -6.46 -0.96 23.31
N ALA A 182 -7.54 -0.56 23.99
CA ALA A 182 -7.76 -0.85 25.41
C ALA A 182 -8.85 -1.90 25.70
N ASN A 183 -9.64 -2.33 24.71
CA ASN A 183 -10.84 -3.17 24.96
C ASN A 183 -10.72 -4.65 24.56
N GLN A 184 -9.51 -5.14 24.25
CA GLN A 184 -9.29 -6.57 23.91
C GLN A 184 -8.63 -7.38 25.03
N SER A 185 -8.91 -7.04 26.29
CA SER A 185 -8.48 -7.85 27.45
C SER A 185 -9.65 -8.13 28.39
N SER A 186 -10.69 -8.82 27.91
CA SER A 186 -11.68 -9.45 28.80
C SER A 186 -12.63 -10.37 28.05
N SER A 187 -12.16 -11.55 27.66
CA SER A 187 -13.01 -12.75 27.53
C SER A 187 -12.14 -13.99 27.71
N GLY A 188 -11.95 -14.40 28.96
CA GLY A 188 -11.22 -15.63 29.26
C GLY A 188 -10.72 -15.70 30.70
N ASN A 189 -11.64 -15.64 31.67
CA ASN A 189 -11.53 -16.38 32.93
C ASN A 189 -12.84 -16.25 33.71
N GLY A 190 -13.54 -17.36 33.83
CA GLY A 190 -14.72 -17.52 34.66
C GLY A 190 -15.13 -18.99 34.59
N PHE A 191 -14.76 -19.72 35.64
CA PHE A 191 -15.05 -21.13 35.88
C PHE A 191 -16.54 -21.47 35.78
#